data_AF-A0A2V5Y313-F1
#
_entry.id   AF-A0A2V5Y313-F1
#
_cell.length_a   1.000
_cell.length_b   1.000
_cell.length_c   1.000
_cell.angle_alpha   90.00
_cell.angle_beta   90.00
_cell.angle_gamma   90.00
#
_symmetry.space_group_name_H-M   'P 1'
#
loop_
_entity.id
_entity.type
_entity.pdbx_description
1 polymer ?
#
loop_
_entity_poly.entity_id
_entity_poly.type
_entity_poly.pdbx_seq_one_letter_code
_entity_poly.pdbx_strand_id
1 'polypeptide(L)'
;YIWMISIVAALGGLLFGWDWVVIGGAKPFFEPYFNLPSIAGKWSENGLARLLGLTTEASLSGWANSCALLGCLAGSLLAGGLSDKFGRKKLLIFSAFLFGLSSVLTGWAGTFNQFVLWRILGGMAIGLASNLSP
;
A
#
# COMPACT_ATOMS: atom_id res chain seq x y z
N TYR A 1 -18.57 18.63 -17.16
CA TYR A 1 -18.88 18.01 -15.85
C TYR A 1 -18.54 16.52 -15.84
N ILE A 2 -19.12 15.72 -16.74
CA ILE A 2 -18.89 14.26 -16.83
C ILE A 2 -17.41 13.89 -17.00
N TRP A 3 -16.69 14.54 -17.92
CA TRP A 3 -15.26 14.31 -18.12
C TRP A 3 -14.41 14.51 -16.86
N MET A 4 -14.72 15.52 -16.05
CA MET A 4 -13.96 15.84 -14.85
C MET A 4 -14.19 14.80 -13.75
N ILE A 5 -15.45 14.36 -13.55
CA ILE A 5 -15.76 13.31 -12.57
C ILE A 5 -15.18 11.96 -12.99
N SER A 6 -15.15 11.63 -14.29
CA SER A 6 -14.52 10.41 -14.82
C SER A 6 -13.01 10.41 -14.62
N ILE A 7 -12.34 11.55 -14.81
CA ILE A 7 -10.90 11.69 -14.50
C ILE A 7 -10.66 11.47 -13.00
N VAL A 8 -11.45 12.11 -12.14
CA VAL A 8 -11.33 11.95 -10.69
C VAL A 8 -11.58 10.50 -10.25
N ALA A 9 -12.53 9.81 -10.87
CA ALA A 9 -12.79 8.41 -10.60
C ALA A 9 -11.63 7.50 -11.06
N ALA A 10 -11.08 7.76 -12.25
CA ALA A 10 -9.92 7.02 -12.77
C ALA A 10 -8.68 7.16 -11.86
N LEU A 11 -8.50 8.30 -11.19
CA LEU A 11 -7.40 8.51 -10.23
C LEU A 11 -7.47 7.57 -9.03
N GLY A 12 -8.66 7.13 -8.61
CA GLY A 12 -8.80 6.15 -7.53
C GLY A 12 -8.20 4.79 -7.88
N GLY A 13 -8.46 4.32 -9.11
CA GLY A 13 -7.84 3.09 -9.64
C GLY A 13 -6.35 3.26 -9.94
N LEU A 14 -5.96 4.43 -10.47
CA LEU A 14 -4.57 4.79 -10.70
C LEU A 14 -3.74 4.74 -9.42
N LEU A 15 -4.24 5.31 -8.31
CA LEU A 15 -3.55 5.32 -7.01
C LEU A 15 -3.28 3.91 -6.48
N PHE A 16 -4.24 2.99 -6.64
CA PHE A 16 -4.07 1.59 -6.26
C PHE A 16 -2.95 0.92 -7.06
N GLY A 17 -2.94 1.09 -8.38
CA GLY A 17 -1.88 0.54 -9.23
C GLY A 17 -0.52 1.20 -9.01
N TRP A 18 -0.50 2.52 -8.80
CA TRP A 18 0.70 3.31 -8.55
C TRP A 18 1.45 2.83 -7.29
N ASP A 19 0.74 2.66 -6.18
CA ASP A 19 1.32 2.19 -4.92
C ASP A 19 1.97 0.81 -5.06
N TRP A 20 1.32 -0.10 -5.79
CA TRP A 20 1.86 -1.43 -6.07
C TRP A 20 3.16 -1.40 -6.87
N VAL A 21 3.22 -0.56 -7.91
CA VAL A 21 4.42 -0.41 -8.76
C VAL A 21 5.57 0.24 -8.00
N VAL A 22 5.29 1.29 -7.21
CA VAL A 22 6.33 2.01 -6.45
C VAL A 22 6.99 1.10 -5.42
N ILE A 23 6.19 0.34 -4.66
CA ILE A 23 6.74 -0.58 -3.65
C ILE A 23 7.46 -1.77 -4.30
N GLY A 24 6.89 -2.32 -5.37
CA GLY A 24 7.55 -3.37 -6.16
C GLY A 24 8.91 -2.90 -6.70
N GLY A 25 8.98 -1.68 -7.23
CA GLY A 25 10.22 -1.06 -7.72
C GLY A 25 11.19 -0.63 -6.62
N ALA A 26 10.69 -0.33 -5.42
CA ALA A 26 11.50 0.06 -4.27
C ALA A 26 12.14 -1.14 -3.54
N LYS A 27 11.69 -2.36 -3.82
CA LYS A 27 12.17 -3.62 -3.22
C LYS A 27 13.70 -3.74 -3.13
N PRO A 28 14.49 -3.53 -4.21
CA PRO A 28 15.95 -3.62 -4.12
C PRO A 28 16.60 -2.55 -3.22
N PHE A 29 15.89 -1.50 -2.84
CA PHE A 29 16.40 -0.41 -2.01
C PHE A 29 16.00 -0.55 -0.54
N PHE A 30 14.74 -0.89 -0.26
CA PHE A 30 14.28 -1.00 1.14
C PHE A 30 14.68 -2.33 1.79
N GLU A 31 14.84 -3.42 1.04
CA GLU A 31 15.32 -4.70 1.59
C GLU A 31 16.69 -4.57 2.26
N PRO A 32 17.74 -4.03 1.61
CA PRO A 32 19.02 -3.83 2.26
C PRO A 32 18.97 -2.75 3.34
N TYR A 33 18.17 -1.69 3.16
CA TYR A 33 18.04 -0.62 4.16
C TYR A 33 17.51 -1.12 5.52
N PHE A 34 16.51 -2.00 5.50
CA PHE A 34 15.93 -2.57 6.72
C PHE A 34 16.63 -3.86 7.19
N ASN A 35 17.77 -4.22 6.60
CA ASN A 35 18.45 -5.50 6.84
C ASN A 35 17.53 -6.71 6.67
N LEU A 36 16.55 -6.61 5.75
CA LEU A 36 15.67 -7.72 5.43
C LEU A 36 16.46 -8.73 4.59
N PRO A 37 16.29 -10.04 4.84
CA PRO A 37 16.93 -11.07 4.02
C PRO A 37 16.42 -10.94 2.57
N SER A 38 17.27 -10.36 1.71
CA SER A 38 16.93 -10.06 0.32
C SER A 38 17.07 -11.31 -0.55
N ILE A 39 16.03 -11.59 -1.33
CA ILE A 39 16.05 -12.64 -2.36
C ILE A 39 17.01 -12.26 -3.51
N ALA A 40 17.39 -10.99 -3.64
CA ALA A 40 18.21 -10.49 -4.76
C ALA A 40 19.66 -11.03 -4.77
N GLY A 41 20.17 -11.54 -3.64
CA GLY A 41 21.53 -12.07 -3.53
C GLY A 41 21.67 -13.60 -3.70
N LYS A 42 20.57 -14.36 -3.80
CA LYS A 42 20.62 -15.83 -3.70
C LYS A 42 20.11 -16.52 -4.98
N TRP A 43 20.94 -16.54 -6.02
CA TRP A 43 20.78 -17.46 -7.17
C TRP A 43 21.48 -18.81 -6.98
N SER A 44 22.19 -19.02 -5.86
CA SER A 44 23.20 -20.10 -5.79
C SER A 44 22.91 -21.30 -4.90
N GLU A 45 21.95 -21.32 -3.96
CA GLU A 45 21.87 -22.48 -3.04
C GLU A 45 20.45 -23.00 -2.82
N ASN A 46 20.16 -24.13 -3.48
CA ASN A 46 19.12 -25.14 -3.21
C ASN A 46 17.65 -24.72 -3.39
N GLY A 47 17.13 -24.87 -4.61
CA GLY A 47 15.74 -24.54 -5.00
C GLY A 47 14.62 -25.27 -4.23
N LEU A 48 14.92 -26.34 -3.47
CA LEU A 48 13.92 -27.10 -2.72
C LEU A 48 13.31 -26.31 -1.55
N ALA A 49 14.09 -25.50 -0.82
CA ALA A 49 13.56 -24.66 0.26
C ALA A 49 12.65 -23.53 -0.27
N ARG A 50 12.84 -23.13 -1.53
CA ARG A 50 12.02 -22.16 -2.27
C ARG A 50 10.69 -22.76 -2.71
N LEU A 51 10.71 -24.01 -3.20
CA LEU A 51 9.52 -24.74 -3.62
C LEU A 51 8.59 -25.10 -2.45
N LEU A 52 9.16 -25.26 -1.25
CA LEU A 52 8.40 -25.55 -0.03
C LEU A 52 7.91 -24.29 0.70
N GLY A 53 8.32 -23.08 0.30
CA GLY A 53 7.86 -21.82 0.92
C GLY A 53 8.24 -21.65 2.40
N LEU A 54 9.18 -22.45 2.92
CA LEU A 54 9.51 -22.55 4.35
C LEU A 54 10.57 -21.53 4.84
N THR A 55 10.95 -20.56 4.01
CA THR A 55 11.94 -19.54 4.42
C THR A 55 11.24 -18.34 5.05
N THR A 56 11.58 -18.04 6.31
CA THR A 56 11.23 -16.81 7.04
C THR A 56 11.68 -15.54 6.31
N GLU A 57 12.52 -15.68 5.29
CA GLU A 57 13.02 -14.61 4.43
C GLU A 57 11.94 -14.04 3.49
N ALA A 58 11.04 -14.90 2.99
CA ALA A 58 9.95 -14.48 2.11
C ALA A 58 8.79 -13.81 2.87
N SER A 59 8.62 -14.11 4.16
CA SER A 59 7.47 -13.63 4.92
C SER A 59 7.54 -12.14 5.24
N LEU A 60 8.72 -11.59 5.59
CA LEU A 60 8.86 -10.15 5.88
C LEU A 60 8.73 -9.29 4.62
N SER A 61 9.38 -9.69 3.52
CA SER A 61 9.25 -9.00 2.22
C SER A 61 7.81 -9.12 1.67
N GLY A 62 7.17 -10.28 1.83
CA GLY A 62 5.76 -10.48 1.53
C GLY A 62 4.84 -9.62 2.39
N TRP A 63 5.13 -9.49 3.69
CA TRP A 63 4.38 -8.66 4.63
C TRP A 63 4.47 -7.17 4.27
N ALA A 64 5.66 -6.68 3.93
CA ALA A 64 5.88 -5.30 3.48
C ALA A 64 4.98 -4.92 2.28
N ASN A 65 4.79 -5.85 1.35
CA ASN A 65 3.99 -5.61 0.15
C ASN A 65 2.48 -5.78 0.41
N SER A 66 2.09 -6.86 1.11
CA SER A 66 0.68 -7.23 1.35
C SER A 66 -0.02 -6.46 2.46
N CYS A 67 0.71 -5.83 3.40
CA CYS A 67 0.10 -5.10 4.51
C CYS A 67 -0.81 -3.93 4.05
N ALA A 68 -0.50 -3.29 2.91
CA ALA A 68 -1.38 -2.25 2.38
C ALA A 68 -2.74 -2.80 1.93
N LEU A 69 -2.83 -4.06 1.48
CA LEU A 69 -4.11 -4.68 1.13
C LEU A 69 -5.00 -4.85 2.37
N LEU A 70 -4.42 -5.12 3.54
CA LEU A 70 -5.16 -5.13 4.80
C LEU A 70 -5.70 -3.73 5.13
N GLY A 71 -4.90 -2.70 4.88
CA GLY A 71 -5.33 -1.31 4.95
C GLY A 71 -6.50 -1.02 4.00
N CYS A 72 -6.38 -1.40 2.73
CA CYS A 72 -7.42 -1.23 1.71
C CYS A 72 -8.73 -1.92 2.13
N LEU A 73 -8.67 -3.14 2.65
CA LEU A 73 -9.83 -3.87 3.16
C LEU A 73 -10.54 -3.06 4.25
N ALA A 74 -9.80 -2.58 5.25
CA ALA A 74 -10.36 -1.75 6.32
C ALA A 74 -10.96 -0.45 5.77
N GLY A 75 -10.27 0.22 4.84
CA GLY A 75 -10.75 1.44 4.19
C GLY A 75 -12.06 1.23 3.42
N SER A 76 -12.15 0.15 2.65
CA SER A 76 -13.35 -0.18 1.87
C SER A 76 -14.56 -0.48 2.76
N LEU A 77 -14.36 -1.21 3.88
CA LEU A 77 -15.43 -1.51 4.84
C LEU A 77 -15.96 -0.25 5.53
N LEU A 78 -15.06 0.70 5.87
CA LEU A 78 -15.44 1.95 6.53
C LEU A 78 -16.04 2.98 5.58
N ALA A 79 -15.69 2.93 4.29
CA ALA A 79 -16.06 3.93 3.29
C ALA A 79 -17.57 4.16 3.20
N GLY A 80 -18.39 3.11 3.25
CA GLY A 80 -19.85 3.22 3.13
C GLY A 80 -20.45 4.10 4.22
N GLY A 81 -20.35 3.66 5.48
CA GLY A 81 -20.92 4.39 6.62
C GLY A 81 -20.29 5.77 6.86
N LEU A 82 -19.00 5.93 6.54
CA LEU A 82 -18.37 7.26 6.59
C LEU A 82 -18.94 8.19 5.50
N SER A 83 -19.16 7.68 4.29
CA SER A 83 -19.64 8.47 3.15
C SER A 83 -21.03 9.04 3.38
N ASP A 84 -21.90 8.29 4.05
CA ASP A 84 -23.25 8.73 4.37
C ASP A 84 -23.26 9.81 5.46
N LYS A 85 -22.33 9.74 6.42
CA LYS A 85 -22.25 10.69 7.54
C LYS A 85 -21.53 12.00 7.19
N PHE A 86 -20.42 11.93 6.46
CA PHE A 86 -19.55 13.09 6.19
C PHE A 86 -19.62 13.60 4.75
N GLY A 87 -20.25 12.83 3.85
CA GLY A 87 -20.35 13.13 2.43
C GLY A 87 -19.09 12.71 1.64
N ARG A 88 -19.31 12.21 0.42
CA ARG A 88 -18.25 11.65 -0.45
C ARG A 88 -17.10 12.61 -0.75
N LYS A 89 -17.40 13.89 -1.05
CA LYS A 89 -16.38 14.90 -1.42
C LYS A 89 -15.36 15.15 -0.30
N LYS A 90 -15.83 15.29 0.95
CA LYS A 90 -14.94 15.58 2.09
C LYS A 90 -14.06 14.39 2.42
N LEU A 91 -14.63 13.19 2.34
CA LEU A 91 -13.88 11.96 2.52
C LEU A 91 -12.84 11.72 1.43
N LEU A 92 -13.14 12.04 0.16
CA LEU A 92 -12.14 11.98 -0.92
C LEU A 92 -10.94 12.89 -0.65
N ILE A 93 -11.18 14.12 -0.18
CA ILE A 93 -10.11 15.06 0.20
C ILE A 93 -9.33 14.53 1.41
N PHE A 94 -10.02 13.98 2.41
CA PHE A 94 -9.38 13.36 3.57
C PHE A 94 -8.50 12.17 3.18
N SER A 95 -8.97 11.28 2.30
CA SER A 95 -8.19 10.16 1.79
C SER A 95 -6.97 10.63 1.00
N ALA A 96 -7.11 11.66 0.16
CA ALA A 96 -5.97 12.23 -0.56
C ALA A 96 -4.90 12.80 0.40
N PHE A 97 -5.33 13.50 1.45
CA PHE A 97 -4.43 13.99 2.50
C PHE A 97 -3.76 12.84 3.26
N LEU A 98 -4.53 11.83 3.68
CA LEU A 98 -4.05 10.67 4.42
C LEU A 98 -3.04 9.85 3.59
N PHE A 99 -3.29 9.68 2.29
CA PHE A 99 -2.37 9.05 1.34
C PHE A 99 -1.08 9.86 1.17
N GLY A 100 -1.18 11.18 0.98
CA GLY A 100 0.00 12.05 0.87
C GLY A 100 0.87 12.02 2.12
N LEU A 101 0.25 12.14 3.30
CA LEU A 101 0.95 12.09 4.57
C LEU A 101 1.61 10.73 4.83
N SER A 102 0.89 9.64 4.62
CA SER A 102 1.44 8.28 4.79
C SER A 102 2.56 7.98 3.79
N SER A 103 2.48 8.49 2.56
CA SER A 103 3.55 8.34 1.56
C SER A 103 4.86 9.01 2.00
N VAL A 104 4.78 10.25 2.49
CA VAL A 104 5.95 10.97 3.05
C VAL A 104 6.54 10.21 4.25
N LEU A 105 5.68 9.75 5.16
CA LEU A 105 6.12 9.03 6.36
C LEU A 105 6.67 7.64 6.05
N THR A 106 6.21 6.99 4.97
CA THR A 106 6.78 5.74 4.45
C THR A 106 8.21 5.96 3.98
N GLY A 107 8.49 7.08 3.30
CA GLY A 107 9.85 7.47 2.90
C GLY A 107 10.76 7.84 4.09
N TRP A 108 10.18 8.33 5.18
CA TRP A 108 10.90 8.67 6.42
C TRP A 108 10.91 7.53 7.46
N ALA A 109 10.52 6.31 7.08
CA ALA A 109 10.52 5.22 8.04
C ALA A 109 11.96 4.81 8.41
N GLY A 110 12.32 4.94 9.70
CA GLY A 110 13.61 4.50 10.23
C GLY A 110 13.65 3.02 10.60
N THR A 111 12.48 2.39 10.74
CA THR A 111 12.35 0.98 11.12
C THR A 111 11.30 0.27 10.26
N PHE A 112 11.44 -1.05 10.12
CA PHE A 112 10.54 -1.86 9.30
C PHE A 112 9.08 -1.80 9.80
N ASN A 113 8.86 -1.83 11.12
CA ASN A 113 7.52 -1.74 11.69
C ASN A 113 6.87 -0.38 11.40
N GLN A 114 7.64 0.71 11.49
CA GLN A 114 7.16 2.04 11.14
C GLN A 114 6.81 2.12 9.64
N PHE A 115 7.64 1.55 8.77
CA PHE A 115 7.35 1.43 7.34
C PHE A 115 6.01 0.71 7.09
N VAL A 116 5.80 -0.45 7.72
CA VAL A 116 4.55 -1.22 7.62
C VAL A 116 3.34 -0.43 8.14
N LEU A 117 3.47 0.28 9.26
CA LEU A 117 2.38 1.07 9.82
C LEU A 117 1.92 2.17 8.84
N TRP A 118 2.87 2.91 8.24
CA TRP A 118 2.54 3.93 7.26
C TRP A 118 1.95 3.33 5.98
N ARG A 119 2.42 2.16 5.54
CA ARG A 119 1.83 1.39 4.43
C ARG A 119 0.37 1.02 4.70
N ILE A 120 0.04 0.56 5.91
CA ILE A 120 -1.34 0.19 6.28
C ILE A 120 -2.24 1.44 6.24
N LEU A 121 -1.77 2.57 6.75
CA LEU A 121 -2.51 3.83 6.71
C LEU A 121 -2.68 4.35 5.27
N GLY A 122 -1.66 4.23 4.43
CA GLY A 122 -1.75 4.53 3.00
C GLY A 122 -2.74 3.63 2.28
N GLY A 123 -2.72 2.33 2.56
CA GLY A 123 -3.69 1.36 2.04
C GLY A 123 -5.14 1.72 2.45
N MET A 124 -5.36 2.11 3.71
CA MET A 124 -6.67 2.58 4.16
C MET A 124 -7.15 3.80 3.38
N ALA A 125 -6.27 4.75 3.10
CA ALA A 125 -6.57 5.92 2.28
C ALA A 125 -6.96 5.53 0.83
N ILE A 126 -6.23 4.59 0.21
CA ILE A 126 -6.53 4.09 -1.13
C ILE A 126 -7.90 3.38 -1.14
N GLY A 127 -8.14 2.46 -0.19
CA GLY A 127 -9.42 1.73 -0.10
C GLY A 127 -10.62 2.65 0.11
N LEU A 128 -10.47 3.69 0.93
CA LEU A 128 -11.47 4.75 1.04
C LEU A 128 -11.69 5.45 -0.31
N ALA A 129 -10.62 5.92 -0.96
CA ALA A 129 -10.73 6.66 -2.22
C ALA A 129 -11.39 5.85 -3.34
N SER A 130 -11.07 4.56 -3.49
CA SER A 130 -11.60 3.68 -4.53
C SER A 130 -13.10 3.37 -4.37
N ASN A 131 -13.64 3.37 -3.14
CA ASN A 131 -15.06 3.11 -2.89
C ASN A 131 -15.91 4.39 -2.86
N LEU A 132 -15.27 5.55 -2.75
CA LEU A 132 -15.93 6.87 -2.69
C LEU A 132 -15.98 7.56 -4.05
N SER A 133 -15.10 7.18 -4.99
CA SER A 133 -15.12 7.72 -6.35
C SER A 133 -16.49 7.45 -7.00
N PRO A 134 -17.09 8.47 -7.63
CA PRO A 134 -18.42 8.38 -8.23
C PRO A 134 -18.48 7.46 -9.45
#